data_AF-A0A1X0Z735-F1
#
_entry.id   AF-A0A1X0Z735-F1
#
_cell.length_a   1.000
_cell.length_b   1.000
_cell.length_c   1.000
_cell.angle_alpha   90.00
_cell.angle_beta   90.00
_cell.angle_gamma   90.00
#
_symmetry.space_group_name_H-M   'P 1'
#
loop_
_entity.id
_entity.type
_entity.pdbx_description
1 polymer ?
#
loop_
_entity_poly.entity_id
_entity_poly.type
_entity_poly.pdbx_seq_one_letter_code
_entity_poly.pdbx_strand_id
1 'polypeptide(L)'
;MSRSCAAVDFEDGRRLYLIFDNTVDMAYRPLFATAKAAWAWYEAGLLDFAEPANAAGTELPVTLTKDLHYDGSERWQFGSRASAEAMWLTGPRSRDEVYLESLSNEEPYGGYFSS
;
A
#
# COMPACT_ATOMS: atom_id res chain seq x y z
N MET A 1 -6.37 -11.50 -20.32
CA MET A 1 -5.76 -10.22 -19.89
C MET A 1 -5.09 -10.46 -18.55
N SER A 2 -3.86 -9.99 -18.35
CA SER A 2 -3.05 -10.27 -17.13
C SER A 2 -3.23 -9.24 -16.01
N ARG A 3 -4.25 -8.38 -16.06
CA ARG A 3 -4.46 -7.34 -15.05
C ARG A 3 -5.43 -7.87 -14.01
N SER A 4 -5.12 -7.64 -12.74
CA SER A 4 -5.98 -7.97 -11.61
C SER A 4 -6.39 -6.69 -10.90
N CYS A 5 -7.50 -6.78 -10.17
CA CYS A 5 -7.80 -5.80 -9.14
C CYS A 5 -7.01 -6.19 -7.89
N ALA A 6 -6.27 -5.23 -7.36
CA ALA A 6 -5.53 -5.30 -6.13
C ALA A 6 -6.17 -4.37 -5.09
N ALA A 7 -5.79 -4.56 -3.84
CA ALA A 7 -6.21 -3.68 -2.76
C ALA A 7 -5.07 -3.37 -1.79
N VAL A 8 -5.15 -2.20 -1.18
CA VAL A 8 -4.34 -1.82 -0.02
C VAL A 8 -5.24 -1.71 1.20
N ASP A 9 -4.80 -2.32 2.29
CA ASP A 9 -5.46 -2.32 3.57
C ASP A 9 -4.65 -1.47 4.56
N PHE A 10 -5.31 -0.46 5.12
CA PHE A 10 -4.77 0.40 6.18
C PHE A 10 -5.07 -0.21 7.55
N GLU A 11 -4.23 0.09 8.54
CA GLU A 11 -4.42 -0.41 9.92
C GLU A 11 -5.73 0.05 10.57
N ASP A 12 -6.26 1.19 10.15
CA ASP A 12 -7.55 1.71 10.60
C ASP A 12 -8.77 1.03 9.95
N GLY A 13 -8.54 -0.01 9.14
CA GLY A 13 -9.57 -0.79 8.47
C GLY A 13 -10.07 -0.18 7.16
N ARG A 14 -9.53 0.97 6.72
CA ARG A 14 -9.81 1.47 5.38
C ARG A 14 -9.18 0.54 4.34
N ARG A 15 -9.93 0.27 3.26
CA ARG A 15 -9.46 -0.47 2.09
C ARG A 15 -9.61 0.39 0.84
N LEU A 16 -8.54 0.49 0.05
CA LEU A 16 -8.55 1.14 -1.25
C LEU A 16 -8.11 0.15 -2.33
N TYR A 17 -8.46 0.44 -3.58
CA TYR A 17 -8.32 -0.47 -4.71
C TYR A 17 -7.42 0.13 -5.78
N LEU A 18 -6.71 -0.73 -6.51
CA LEU A 18 -5.88 -0.36 -7.64
C LEU A 18 -5.84 -1.47 -8.68
N ILE A 19 -5.26 -1.16 -9.83
CA ILE A 19 -4.98 -2.15 -10.88
C ILE A 19 -3.55 -2.64 -10.73
N PHE A 20 -3.36 -3.95 -10.83
CA PHE A 20 -2.05 -4.58 -10.81
C PHE A 20 -1.79 -5.27 -12.15
N ASP A 21 -0.64 -4.99 -12.75
CA ASP A 21 -0.17 -5.62 -13.98
C ASP A 21 0.67 -6.86 -13.63
N ASN A 22 0.07 -8.04 -13.72
CA ASN A 22 0.78 -9.29 -13.40
C ASN A 22 1.80 -9.68 -14.48
N THR A 23 1.83 -9.03 -15.65
CA THR A 23 2.86 -9.34 -16.67
C THR A 23 4.22 -8.77 -16.30
N VAL A 24 4.24 -7.61 -15.64
CA VAL A 24 5.46 -6.89 -15.26
C VAL A 24 5.60 -6.73 -13.74
N ASP A 25 4.73 -7.40 -12.97
CA ASP A 25 4.66 -7.34 -11.50
C ASP A 25 4.60 -5.90 -10.95
N MET A 26 3.76 -5.06 -11.58
CA MET A 26 3.70 -3.62 -11.30
C MET A 26 2.32 -3.19 -10.83
N ALA A 27 2.26 -2.47 -9.72
CA ALA A 27 1.07 -1.78 -9.27
C ALA A 27 0.91 -0.43 -10.01
N TYR A 28 -0.27 -0.17 -10.56
CA TYR A 28 -0.64 1.19 -10.94
C TYR A 28 -0.94 1.99 -9.67
N ARG A 29 -0.26 3.13 -9.50
CA ARG A 29 -0.23 3.85 -8.22
C ARG A 29 -1.54 4.51 -7.79
N PRO A 30 -2.42 4.98 -8.71
CA PRO A 30 -3.68 5.57 -8.29
C PRO A 30 -4.57 4.60 -7.52
N LEU A 31 -5.11 5.09 -6.41
CA LEU A 31 -6.01 4.36 -5.54
C LEU A 31 -7.45 4.82 -5.76
N PHE A 32 -8.38 3.90 -5.51
CA PHE A 32 -9.80 4.12 -5.71
C PHE A 32 -10.61 3.58 -4.54
N ALA A 33 -11.73 4.21 -4.23
CA ALA A 33 -12.62 3.76 -3.15
C ALA A 33 -13.32 2.43 -3.46
N THR A 34 -13.38 2.02 -4.73
CA THR A 34 -14.01 0.76 -5.14
C THR A 34 -13.23 0.08 -6.27
N ALA A 35 -13.26 -1.25 -6.32
CA ALA A 35 -12.72 -2.04 -7.42
C ALA A 35 -13.31 -1.64 -8.78
N LYS A 36 -14.60 -1.30 -8.81
CA LYS A 36 -15.28 -0.82 -10.03
C LYS A 36 -14.68 0.48 -10.56
N ALA A 37 -14.35 1.42 -9.67
CA ALA A 37 -13.72 2.69 -10.06
C ALA A 37 -12.29 2.48 -10.60
N ALA A 38 -11.52 1.57 -10.01
CA ALA A 38 -10.19 1.20 -10.51
C ALA A 38 -10.25 0.63 -11.94
N TRP A 39 -11.20 -0.28 -12.21
CA TRP A 39 -11.38 -0.82 -13.57
C TRP A 39 -11.85 0.23 -14.57
N ALA A 40 -12.86 1.03 -14.20
CA ALA A 40 -13.37 2.09 -15.06
C ALA A 40 -12.27 3.09 -15.46
N TRP A 41 -11.39 3.42 -14.51
CA TRP A 41 -10.23 4.26 -14.76
C TRP A 41 -9.23 3.64 -15.75
N TYR A 42 -8.91 2.35 -15.57
CA TYR A 42 -7.97 1.65 -16.46
C TYR A 42 -8.53 1.49 -17.88
N GLU A 43 -9.82 1.16 -18.00
CA GLU A 43 -10.52 1.05 -19.27
C GLU A 43 -10.64 2.39 -20.00
N ALA A 44 -10.66 3.51 -19.28
CA ALA A 44 -10.64 4.85 -19.86
C ALA A 44 -9.30 5.21 -20.54
N GLY A 45 -8.24 4.40 -20.36
CA GLY A 45 -6.95 4.59 -21.02
C GLY A 45 -6.17 5.83 -20.56
N LEU A 46 -6.58 6.42 -19.45
CA LEU A 46 -5.81 7.46 -18.77
C LEU A 46 -4.67 6.72 -18.10
N LEU A 47 -3.45 6.73 -18.67
CA LEU A 47 -2.25 6.05 -18.13
C LEU A 47 -1.14 7.04 -17.69
N ASP A 48 -1.39 8.33 -17.79
CA ASP A 48 -0.42 9.39 -17.52
C ASP A 48 -0.78 10.09 -16.20
N PHE A 49 0.05 9.90 -15.17
CA PHE A 49 -0.21 10.48 -13.85
C PHE A 49 1.09 10.82 -13.14
N ALA A 50 1.12 12.02 -12.58
CA ALA A 50 2.15 12.46 -11.66
C ALA A 50 1.71 12.13 -10.23
N GLU A 51 2.68 11.75 -9.41
CA GLU A 51 2.49 11.62 -7.98
C GLU A 51 2.03 12.94 -7.37
N PRO A 52 0.92 12.97 -6.61
CA PRO A 52 0.49 14.18 -5.91
C PRO A 52 1.56 14.64 -4.92
N ALA A 53 1.79 15.97 -4.85
CA ALA A 53 2.85 16.53 -4.02
C ALA A 53 2.72 16.20 -2.52
N ASN A 54 1.50 15.93 -2.04
CA ASN A 54 1.24 15.56 -0.64
C ASN A 54 1.34 14.05 -0.38
N ALA A 55 1.49 13.19 -1.40
CA ALA A 55 1.42 11.74 -1.25
C ALA A 55 2.49 11.21 -0.28
N ALA A 56 3.75 11.60 -0.46
CA ALA A 56 4.85 11.22 0.43
C ALA A 56 4.74 11.82 1.84
N GLY A 57 4.05 12.95 2.00
CA GLY A 57 3.89 13.63 3.30
C GLY A 57 2.81 13.01 4.19
N THR A 58 1.88 12.26 3.60
CA THR A 58 0.71 11.69 4.30
C THR A 58 0.58 10.20 4.08
N GLU A 59 1.68 9.55 3.69
CA GLU A 59 1.72 8.10 3.53
C GLU A 59 1.61 7.39 4.88
N LEU A 60 0.91 6.27 4.86
CA LEU A 60 0.76 5.36 5.98
C LEU A 60 1.19 3.95 5.54
N PRO A 61 1.64 3.12 6.50
CA PRO A 61 1.85 1.70 6.25
C PRO A 61 0.56 1.04 5.77
N VAL A 62 0.66 0.22 4.73
CA VAL A 62 -0.45 -0.57 4.20
C VAL A 62 -0.01 -1.98 3.85
N THR A 63 -0.97 -2.90 3.84
CA THR A 63 -0.81 -4.24 3.29
C THR A 63 -1.38 -4.27 1.88
N LEU A 64 -0.54 -4.53 0.89
CA LEU A 64 -0.92 -4.68 -0.52
C LEU A 64 -1.24 -6.15 -0.83
N THR A 65 -2.46 -6.40 -1.31
CA THR A 65 -2.88 -7.68 -1.91
C THR A 65 -2.90 -7.53 -3.43
N LYS A 66 -2.00 -8.22 -4.15
CA LYS A 66 -1.80 -8.07 -5.62
C LYS A 66 -2.96 -8.59 -6.47
N ASP A 67 -3.73 -9.53 -5.97
CA ASP A 67 -4.91 -10.07 -6.64
C ASP A 67 -5.97 -10.45 -5.62
N LEU A 68 -7.13 -9.78 -5.71
CA LEU A 68 -8.28 -10.02 -4.85
C LEU A 68 -8.86 -11.42 -4.98
N HIS A 69 -8.53 -12.20 -6.02
CA HIS A 69 -8.86 -13.63 -6.05
C HIS A 69 -8.23 -14.40 -4.89
N TYR A 70 -7.10 -13.93 -4.36
CA TYR A 70 -6.39 -14.50 -3.22
C TYR A 70 -6.57 -13.69 -1.93
N ASP A 71 -7.65 -12.90 -1.82
CA ASP A 71 -7.95 -12.15 -0.61
C ASP A 71 -8.03 -13.10 0.61
N GLY A 72 -7.39 -12.71 1.71
CA GLY A 72 -7.19 -13.55 2.90
C GLY A 72 -6.01 -14.53 2.84
N SER A 73 -5.23 -14.56 1.75
CA SER A 73 -3.99 -15.34 1.70
C SER A 73 -2.77 -14.46 1.99
N GLU A 74 -2.15 -14.65 3.16
CA GLU A 74 -0.93 -13.93 3.56
C GLU A 74 0.21 -14.06 2.54
N ARG A 75 0.25 -15.15 1.78
CA ARG A 75 1.26 -15.39 0.74
C ARG A 75 1.24 -14.35 -0.39
N TRP A 76 0.10 -13.69 -0.60
CA TRP A 76 -0.11 -12.70 -1.65
C TRP A 76 -0.16 -11.26 -1.12
N GLN A 77 0.23 -11.09 0.14
CA GLN A 77 0.25 -9.82 0.85
C GLN A 77 1.68 -9.31 1.04
N PHE A 78 1.87 -8.02 0.84
CA PHE A 78 3.18 -7.37 0.95
C PHE A 78 3.04 -6.04 1.68
N GLY A 79 3.99 -5.74 2.57
CA GLY A 79 4.05 -4.42 3.20
C GLY A 79 4.42 -3.33 2.19
N SER A 80 3.67 -2.24 2.17
CA SER A 80 3.87 -1.10 1.28
C SER A 80 3.45 0.19 2.00
N ARG A 81 3.47 1.32 1.29
CA ARG A 81 3.00 2.61 1.77
C ARG A 81 2.06 3.27 0.78
N ALA A 82 1.04 3.91 1.32
CA ALA A 82 0.04 4.62 0.56
C ALA A 82 -0.50 5.82 1.34
N SER A 83 -0.86 6.87 0.62
CA SER A 83 -1.61 7.99 1.16
C SER A 83 -3.08 7.83 0.77
N ALA A 84 -3.94 7.66 1.78
CA ALA A 84 -5.39 7.70 1.59
C ALA A 84 -5.86 9.11 1.22
N GLU A 85 -5.17 10.16 1.68
CA GLU A 85 -5.53 11.55 1.38
C GLU A 85 -5.22 11.93 -0.07
N ALA A 86 -4.07 11.47 -0.58
CA ALA A 86 -3.66 11.69 -1.96
C ALA A 86 -4.22 10.64 -2.94
N MET A 87 -4.90 9.60 -2.43
CA MET A 87 -5.37 8.44 -3.19
C MET A 87 -4.24 7.83 -4.04
N TRP A 88 -3.09 7.58 -3.41
CA TRP A 88 -1.86 7.22 -4.12
C TRP A 88 -1.02 6.19 -3.36
N LEU A 89 -0.57 5.15 -4.06
CA LEU A 89 0.44 4.21 -3.59
C LEU A 89 1.85 4.81 -3.79
N THR A 90 2.53 5.16 -2.71
CA THR A 90 3.85 5.82 -2.76
C THR A 90 4.98 4.83 -3.02
N GLY A 91 4.83 3.58 -2.57
CA GLY A 91 5.70 2.49 -3.01
C GLY A 91 6.11 1.52 -1.90
N PRO A 92 7.18 0.74 -2.13
CA PRO A 92 7.69 -0.19 -1.14
C PRO A 92 8.21 0.57 0.06
N ARG A 93 7.99 0.00 1.25
CA ARG A 93 8.51 0.50 2.51
C ARG A 93 10.03 0.67 2.40
N SER A 94 10.55 1.86 2.72
CA SER A 94 12.00 2.08 2.68
C SER A 94 12.68 1.29 3.79
N ARG A 95 13.93 0.89 3.57
CA ARG A 95 14.70 0.11 4.55
C ARG A 95 14.94 0.91 5.85
N ASP A 96 15.02 2.23 5.75
CA ASP A 96 15.20 3.13 6.87
C ASP A 96 13.91 3.25 7.72
N GLU A 97 12.72 3.17 7.09
CA GLU A 97 11.44 3.10 7.80
C GLU A 97 11.27 1.78 8.57
N VAL A 98 11.67 0.65 7.99
CA VAL A 98 11.67 -0.64 8.71
C VAL A 98 12.51 -0.54 9.99
N TYR A 99 13.66 0.13 9.92
CA TYR A 99 14.53 0.35 11.05
C TYR A 99 13.94 1.32 12.09
N LEU A 100 13.41 2.46 11.66
CA LEU A 100 12.81 3.46 12.56
C LEU A 100 11.56 2.93 13.28
N GLU A 101 10.70 2.17 12.58
CA GLU A 101 9.52 1.56 13.20
C GLU A 101 9.89 0.41 14.17
N SER A 102 10.98 -0.32 13.90
CA SER A 102 11.49 -1.33 14.83
C SER A 102 12.01 -0.70 16.13
N LEU A 103 12.64 0.48 16.04
CA LEU A 103 13.10 1.24 17.20
C LEU A 103 11.95 1.83 18.01
N SER A 104 10.83 2.19 17.38
CA SER A 104 9.64 2.68 18.11
C SER A 104 8.86 1.56 18.80
N ASN A 105 9.01 0.31 18.37
CA ASN A 105 8.38 -0.86 19.01
C ASN A 105 9.23 -1.47 20.13
N GLU A 106 10.49 -1.05 20.32
CA GLU A 106 11.27 -1.33 21.52
C GLU A 106 10.97 -0.24 22.56
N GLU A 107 10.12 -0.55 23.56
CA GLU A 107 9.89 0.38 24.67
C GLU A 107 11.19 0.77 25.38
N PRO A 108 11.35 2.03 25.86
CA PRO A 108 12.52 2.49 26.59
C PRO A 108 12.58 2.07 28.07
N TYR A 109 11.77 1.09 28.51
CA TYR A 109 11.74 0.65 29.91
C TYR A 109 12.30 -0.77 30.12
N GLY A 110 13.61 -0.90 29.91
CA GLY A 110 14.43 -1.98 30.47
C GLY A 110 15.13 -1.58 31.76
N GLY A 111 14.49 -0.77 32.61
CA GLY A 111 15.02 -0.46 33.93
C GLY A 111 14.63 -1.54 34.92
N TYR A 112 15.58 -2.37 35.36
CA TYR A 112 15.76 -2.72 36.78
C TYR A 112 17.23 -3.09 37.03
N PHE A 113 17.92 -2.20 37.74
CA PHE A 113 19.05 -2.57 38.58
C PHE A 113 18.66 -3.75 39.47
N SER A 114 19.50 -4.77 39.53
CA SER A 114 19.69 -5.56 40.74
C SER A 114 21.17 -5.87 40.88
N SER A 115 21.73 -5.28 41.92
CA SER A 115 23.02 -5.54 42.58
C SER A 115 23.27 -7.01 42.90
#